data_AF-A0A7I7NVL6-F1
#
_entry.id   AF-A0A7I7NVL6-F1
#
_cell.length_a   1.000
_cell.length_b   1.000
_cell.length_c   1.000
_cell.angle_alpha   90.00
_cell.angle_beta   90.00
_cell.angle_gamma   90.00
#
_symmetry.space_group_name_H-M   'P 1'
#
loop_
_entity.id
_entity.type
_entity.pdbx_description
1 polymer ?
#
loop_
_entity_poly.entity_id
_entity_poly.type
_entity_poly.pdbx_seq_one_letter_code
_entity_poly.pdbx_strand_id
1 'polypeptide(L)'
;MIAAVIISTMLTRQIADSCALWTGFDVSIVARSYAQFTGILAGFAFVVINLVIDRAYRRRTDGRPLEPREVEHENQVGIALVCAFLGLFLTTLRYALLAGENGCALTEGRAASAEVLTAVSFAASIYMLLNAIVQFFSGTAGVLAQHCVFILGVLVPPISVFLVEDTLTHLALALGDPQKRQPLQPLWDWAARLAIPLPLALGIVGAIAWFLGIKRRRSELPAGRLARQFRTVVPYITVVVVAAVIVRSVVELRYANTATHISPAEAWLWVAILSAALLIQSAALSFQKGVEVPFGGFPDKAEQSA
;
A
#
# COMPACT_ATOMS: atom_id res chain seq x y z
N MET A 1 -36.98 -43.76 1.63
CA MET A 1 -35.60 -43.36 2.00
C MET A 1 -34.81 -42.82 0.80
N ILE A 2 -34.81 -43.51 -0.36
CA ILE A 2 -34.11 -43.05 -1.57
C ILE A 2 -34.67 -41.72 -2.14
N ALA A 3 -35.99 -41.54 -2.16
CA ALA A 3 -36.60 -40.30 -2.63
C ALA A 3 -36.25 -39.07 -1.76
N ALA A 4 -36.10 -39.24 -0.44
CA ALA A 4 -35.70 -38.16 0.47
C ALA A 4 -34.23 -37.75 0.28
N VAL A 5 -33.35 -38.71 -0.04
CA VAL A 5 -31.95 -38.43 -0.39
C VAL A 5 -31.85 -37.70 -1.73
N ILE A 6 -32.67 -38.09 -2.73
CA ILE A 6 -32.73 -37.41 -4.04
C ILE A 6 -33.28 -35.98 -3.92
N ILE A 7 -34.34 -35.77 -3.13
CA ILE A 7 -34.89 -34.43 -2.88
C ILE A 7 -33.88 -33.56 -2.11
N SER A 8 -33.21 -34.12 -1.11
CA SER A 8 -32.18 -33.40 -0.34
C SER A 8 -30.95 -33.03 -1.18
N THR A 9 -30.50 -33.93 -2.08
CA THR A 9 -29.41 -33.66 -3.03
C THR A 9 -29.80 -32.70 -4.16
N MET A 10 -31.06 -32.72 -4.63
CA MET A 10 -31.56 -31.71 -5.56
C MET A 10 -31.70 -30.33 -4.91
N LEU A 11 -32.16 -30.27 -3.65
CA LEU A 11 -32.29 -29.02 -2.91
C LEU A 11 -30.92 -28.39 -2.61
N THR A 12 -29.93 -29.20 -2.21
CA THR A 12 -28.55 -28.72 -2.03
C THR A 12 -27.88 -28.33 -3.34
N ARG A 13 -28.17 -29.00 -4.47
CA ARG A 13 -27.74 -28.55 -5.80
C ARG A 13 -28.39 -27.23 -6.20
N GLN A 14 -29.71 -27.06 -6.01
CA GLN A 14 -30.39 -25.81 -6.35
C GLN A 14 -29.91 -24.61 -5.52
N ILE A 15 -29.54 -24.82 -4.25
CA ILE A 15 -28.96 -23.77 -3.41
C ILE A 15 -27.50 -23.47 -3.84
N ALA A 16 -26.73 -24.48 -4.24
CA ALA A 16 -25.38 -24.29 -4.78
C ALA A 16 -25.36 -23.66 -6.19
N ASP A 17 -26.37 -23.93 -7.01
CA ASP A 17 -26.58 -23.34 -8.34
C ASP A 17 -27.06 -21.87 -8.27
N SER A 18 -27.46 -21.38 -7.08
CA SER A 18 -28.10 -20.06 -6.94
C SER A 18 -27.12 -18.87 -6.95
N CYS A 19 -25.81 -19.11 -6.76
CA CYS A 19 -24.79 -18.05 -6.70
C CYS A 19 -23.65 -18.30 -7.71
N ALA A 20 -24.02 -18.65 -8.94
CA ALA A 20 -23.06 -18.81 -10.02
C ALA A 20 -22.45 -17.45 -10.41
N LEU A 21 -21.13 -17.41 -10.49
CA LEU A 21 -20.39 -16.18 -10.73
C LEU A 21 -20.40 -15.84 -12.23
N TRP A 22 -21.28 -14.92 -12.62
CA TRP A 22 -21.59 -14.62 -14.03
C TRP A 22 -20.43 -14.02 -14.83
N THR A 23 -19.45 -13.42 -14.15
CA THR A 23 -18.25 -12.84 -14.77
C THR A 23 -17.14 -13.86 -15.01
N GLY A 24 -17.22 -15.04 -14.39
CA GLY A 24 -16.13 -16.02 -14.36
C GLY A 24 -14.88 -15.60 -13.57
N PHE A 25 -14.86 -14.41 -12.95
CA PHE A 25 -13.73 -13.90 -12.18
C PHE A 25 -13.88 -14.13 -10.67
N ASP A 26 -13.11 -15.07 -10.12
CA ASP A 26 -13.11 -15.37 -8.69
C ASP A 26 -11.98 -14.63 -7.95
N VAL A 27 -12.36 -13.58 -7.22
CA VAL A 27 -11.44 -12.77 -6.41
C VAL A 27 -10.71 -13.58 -5.33
N SER A 28 -11.32 -14.65 -4.79
CA SER A 28 -10.70 -15.47 -3.73
C SER A 28 -9.43 -16.17 -4.22
N ILE A 29 -9.40 -16.55 -5.50
CA ILE A 29 -8.26 -17.20 -6.13
C ILE A 29 -7.08 -16.23 -6.21
N VAL A 30 -7.33 -15.01 -6.70
CA VAL A 30 -6.29 -13.98 -6.84
C VAL A 30 -5.80 -13.50 -5.47
N ALA A 31 -6.71 -13.37 -4.50
CA ALA A 31 -6.38 -13.02 -3.13
C ALA A 31 -5.36 -13.97 -2.48
N ARG A 32 -5.37 -15.27 -2.84
CA ARG A 32 -4.37 -16.23 -2.34
C ARG A 32 -2.94 -15.85 -2.76
N SER A 33 -2.75 -15.45 -4.01
CA SER A 33 -1.45 -15.01 -4.51
C SER A 33 -1.01 -13.69 -3.87
N TYR A 34 -1.95 -12.75 -3.68
CA TYR A 34 -1.65 -11.51 -2.98
C TYR A 34 -1.27 -11.74 -1.51
N ALA A 35 -1.93 -12.67 -0.80
CA ALA A 35 -1.56 -13.04 0.58
C ALA A 35 -0.13 -13.59 0.67
N GLN A 36 0.26 -14.45 -0.28
CA GLN A 36 1.63 -14.96 -0.33
C GLN A 36 2.64 -13.84 -0.57
N PHE A 37 2.36 -12.97 -1.55
CA PHE A 37 3.23 -11.86 -1.90
C PHE A 37 3.38 -10.86 -0.74
N THR A 38 2.30 -10.47 -0.08
CA THR A 38 2.34 -9.56 1.07
C THR A 38 3.09 -10.18 2.26
N GLY A 39 2.94 -11.49 2.47
CA GLY A 39 3.65 -12.23 3.51
C GLY A 39 5.16 -12.25 3.26
N ILE A 40 5.58 -12.47 2.01
CA ILE A 40 6.99 -12.41 1.61
C ILE A 40 7.57 -11.01 1.85
N LEU A 41 6.86 -9.95 1.43
CA LEU A 41 7.30 -8.56 1.67
C LEU A 41 7.40 -8.22 3.16
N ALA A 42 6.46 -8.69 3.98
CA ALA A 42 6.54 -8.54 5.43
C ALA A 42 7.79 -9.26 6.00
N GLY A 43 8.09 -10.47 5.52
CA GLY A 43 9.32 -11.19 5.87
C GLY A 43 10.59 -10.40 5.53
N PHE A 44 10.67 -9.82 4.32
CA PHE A 44 11.78 -8.94 3.95
C PHE A 44 11.90 -7.72 4.86
N ALA A 45 10.79 -7.06 5.18
CA ALA A 45 10.78 -5.93 6.10
C ALA A 45 11.34 -6.33 7.47
N PHE A 46 10.93 -7.49 7.99
CA PHE A 46 11.43 -8.02 9.26
C PHE A 46 12.95 -8.28 9.24
N VAL A 47 13.48 -8.84 8.16
CA VAL A 47 14.93 -9.03 8.00
C VAL A 47 15.67 -7.69 8.02
N VAL A 48 15.19 -6.69 7.28
CA VAL A 48 15.82 -5.36 7.24
C VAL A 48 15.78 -4.67 8.61
N ILE A 49 14.69 -4.82 9.38
CA ILE A 49 14.60 -4.33 10.76
C ILE A 49 15.75 -4.90 11.60
N ASN A 50 15.98 -6.23 11.54
CA ASN A 50 17.07 -6.86 12.28
C ASN A 50 18.44 -6.35 11.86
N LEU A 51 18.67 -6.11 10.56
CA LEU A 51 19.92 -5.53 10.07
C LEU A 51 20.13 -4.09 10.57
N VAL A 52 19.07 -3.28 10.65
CA VAL A 52 19.15 -1.92 11.19
C VAL A 52 19.50 -1.96 12.68
N ILE A 53 18.88 -2.87 13.44
CA ILE A 53 19.16 -3.06 14.87
C ILE A 53 20.60 -3.56 15.09
N ASP A 54 21.04 -4.57 14.32
CA ASP A 54 22.40 -5.10 14.42
C ASP A 54 23.45 -4.03 14.05
N ARG A 55 23.20 -3.26 12.98
CA ARG A 55 24.06 -2.13 12.61
C ARG A 55 24.13 -1.09 13.73
N ALA A 56 23.00 -0.75 14.34
CA ALA A 56 22.96 0.19 15.46
C ALA A 56 23.70 -0.37 16.69
N TYR A 57 23.59 -1.67 16.94
CA TYR A 57 24.29 -2.36 18.03
C TYR A 57 25.81 -2.35 17.82
N ARG A 58 26.30 -2.78 16.65
CA ARG A 58 27.74 -2.79 16.33
C ARG A 58 28.37 -1.40 16.45
N ARG A 59 27.70 -0.37 15.95
CA ARG A 59 28.18 1.02 16.01
C ARG A 59 28.32 1.55 17.44
N ARG A 60 27.46 1.12 18.37
CA ARG A 60 27.61 1.47 19.80
C ARG A 60 28.85 0.82 20.40
N THR A 61 29.16 -0.41 20.00
CA THR A 61 30.35 -1.14 20.43
C THR A 61 31.64 -0.53 19.88
N ASP A 62 31.61 0.01 18.65
CA ASP A 62 32.76 0.66 17.99
C ASP A 62 33.15 2.02 18.60
N GLY A 63 32.38 2.54 19.57
CA GLY A 63 32.73 3.75 20.33
C GLY A 63 32.71 5.07 19.54
N ARG A 64 32.32 5.06 18.26
CA ARG A 64 32.20 6.27 17.44
C ARG A 64 30.96 7.08 17.87
N PRO A 65 31.10 8.35 18.29
CA PRO A 65 29.95 9.20 18.55
C PRO A 65 29.19 9.46 17.25
N LEU A 66 27.92 9.02 17.18
CA LEU A 66 27.04 9.35 16.05
C LEU A 66 26.61 10.80 16.13
N GLU A 67 26.55 11.46 14.97
CA GLU A 67 25.91 12.76 14.89
C GLU A 67 24.41 12.61 15.23
N PRO A 68 23.80 13.58 15.96
CA PRO A 68 22.37 13.56 16.27
C PRO A 68 21.46 13.41 15.05
N ARG A 69 21.94 13.80 13.86
CA ARG A 69 21.23 13.65 12.58
C ARG A 69 21.17 12.19 12.12
N GLU A 70 22.22 11.42 12.33
CA GLU A 70 22.29 10.01 11.94
C GLU A 70 21.39 9.14 12.84
N VAL A 71 21.42 9.38 14.16
CA VAL A 71 20.57 8.67 15.13
C VAL A 71 19.09 8.90 14.84
N GLU A 72 18.69 10.15 14.60
CA GLU A 72 17.32 10.48 14.23
C GLU A 72 16.90 9.81 12.92
N HIS A 73 17.80 9.76 11.94
CA HIS A 73 17.55 9.12 10.66
C HIS A 73 17.34 7.60 10.82
N GLU A 74 18.21 6.91 11.56
CA GLU A 74 18.09 5.47 11.83
C GLU A 74 16.78 5.14 12.57
N ASN A 75 16.40 5.94 13.57
CA ASN A 75 15.12 5.78 14.27
C ASN A 75 13.92 5.94 13.32
N GLN A 76 13.95 6.95 12.44
CA GLN A 76 12.86 7.18 11.48
C GLN A 76 12.74 6.03 10.47
N VAL A 77 13.87 5.48 10.00
CA VAL A 77 13.88 4.29 9.14
C VAL A 77 13.29 3.09 9.89
N GLY A 78 13.70 2.86 11.14
CA GLY A 78 13.19 1.79 11.98
C GLY A 78 11.68 1.88 12.20
N ILE A 79 11.16 3.07 12.55
CA ILE A 79 9.72 3.31 12.71
C ILE A 79 8.97 3.00 11.41
N ALA A 80 9.44 3.54 10.27
CA ALA A 80 8.80 3.31 8.98
C ALA A 80 8.78 1.81 8.59
N LEU A 81 9.87 1.07 8.86
CA LEU A 81 9.93 -0.37 8.64
C LEU A 81 8.96 -1.15 9.52
N VAL A 82 8.87 -0.84 10.81
CA VAL A 82 7.92 -1.50 11.74
C VAL A 82 6.48 -1.22 11.31
N CYS A 83 6.19 0.02 10.93
CA CYS A 83 4.89 0.41 10.39
C CYS A 83 4.56 -0.35 9.09
N ALA A 84 5.52 -0.46 8.17
CA ALA A 84 5.37 -1.22 6.92
C ALA A 84 5.15 -2.71 7.19
N PHE A 85 5.94 -3.30 8.08
CA PHE A 85 5.79 -4.69 8.51
C PHE A 85 4.39 -4.96 9.07
N LEU A 86 3.92 -4.13 10.01
CA LEU A 86 2.59 -4.29 10.60
C LEU A 86 1.49 -4.16 9.55
N GLY A 87 1.59 -3.18 8.66
CA GLY A 87 0.62 -2.98 7.57
C GLY A 87 0.57 -4.16 6.60
N LEU A 88 1.73 -4.68 6.18
CA LEU A 88 1.83 -5.85 5.30
C LEU A 88 1.36 -7.13 5.98
N PHE A 89 1.67 -7.32 7.26
CA PHE A 89 1.20 -8.45 8.05
C PHE A 89 -0.34 -8.47 8.14
N LEU A 90 -0.95 -7.34 8.49
CA LEU A 90 -2.40 -7.23 8.58
C LEU A 90 -3.06 -7.39 7.20
N THR A 91 -2.46 -6.82 6.15
CA THR A 91 -2.91 -7.00 4.77
C THR A 91 -2.84 -8.48 4.35
N THR A 92 -1.79 -9.19 4.76
CA THR A 92 -1.64 -10.64 4.51
C THR A 92 -2.77 -11.43 5.13
N LEU A 93 -3.09 -11.16 6.40
CA LEU A 93 -4.23 -11.79 7.07
C LEU A 93 -5.54 -11.51 6.33
N ARG A 94 -5.71 -10.30 5.78
CA ARG A 94 -6.91 -9.94 5.01
C ARG A 94 -7.02 -10.64 3.68
N TYR A 95 -5.96 -10.68 2.90
CA TYR A 95 -5.97 -11.45 1.66
C TYR A 95 -6.14 -12.95 1.93
N ALA A 96 -5.59 -13.48 3.03
CA ALA A 96 -5.81 -14.87 3.42
C ALA A 96 -7.29 -15.16 3.78
N LEU A 97 -7.95 -14.24 4.51
CA LEU A 97 -9.38 -14.34 4.80
C LEU A 97 -10.24 -14.21 3.53
N LEU A 98 -9.89 -13.28 2.64
CA LEU A 98 -10.54 -13.11 1.33
C LEU A 98 -10.37 -14.35 0.45
N ALA A 99 -9.22 -15.02 0.52
CA ALA A 99 -8.97 -16.28 -0.19
C ALA A 99 -9.78 -17.46 0.35
N GLY A 100 -10.39 -17.31 1.53
CA GLY A 100 -11.35 -18.26 2.11
C GLY A 100 -12.80 -17.94 1.76
N GLU A 101 -13.07 -16.84 1.06
CA GLU A 101 -14.42 -16.48 0.62
C GLU A 101 -14.93 -17.42 -0.47
N ASN A 102 -16.21 -17.80 -0.40
CA ASN A 102 -16.82 -18.75 -1.31
C ASN A 102 -18.32 -18.47 -1.49
N GLY A 103 -18.90 -18.99 -2.58
CA GLY A 103 -20.35 -18.95 -2.83
C GLY A 103 -20.92 -17.54 -2.95
N CYS A 104 -22.07 -17.30 -2.33
CA CYS A 104 -22.82 -16.04 -2.47
C CYS A 104 -22.06 -14.79 -2.00
N ALA A 105 -21.04 -14.95 -1.14
CA ALA A 105 -20.18 -13.84 -0.73
C ALA A 105 -19.40 -13.22 -1.91
N LEU A 106 -19.11 -14.02 -2.95
CA LEU A 106 -18.41 -13.60 -4.16
C LEU A 106 -19.33 -12.86 -5.13
N THR A 107 -20.62 -13.20 -5.14
CA THR A 107 -21.60 -12.64 -6.07
C THR A 107 -22.42 -11.49 -5.50
N GLU A 108 -22.55 -11.38 -4.17
CA GLU A 108 -23.37 -10.35 -3.51
C GLU A 108 -22.57 -9.11 -3.07
N GLY A 109 -21.31 -9.01 -3.47
CA GLY A 109 -20.48 -7.79 -3.31
C GLY A 109 -19.64 -7.71 -2.03
N ARG A 110 -19.82 -8.59 -1.04
CA ARG A 110 -18.98 -8.59 0.19
C ARG A 110 -17.51 -8.87 -0.11
N ALA A 111 -17.21 -9.90 -0.88
CA ALA A 111 -15.83 -10.26 -1.21
C ALA A 111 -15.15 -9.16 -2.04
N ALA A 112 -15.83 -8.61 -3.04
CA ALA A 112 -15.31 -7.49 -3.83
C ALA A 112 -15.12 -6.21 -2.99
N SER A 113 -15.99 -5.94 -2.02
CA SER A 113 -15.80 -4.83 -1.07
C SER A 113 -14.57 -5.03 -0.19
N ALA A 114 -14.37 -6.27 0.30
CA ALA A 114 -13.19 -6.63 1.07
C ALA A 114 -11.91 -6.53 0.23
N GLU A 115 -11.97 -6.87 -1.05
CA GLU A 115 -10.88 -6.73 -2.02
C GLU A 115 -10.44 -5.27 -2.13
N VAL A 116 -11.36 -4.34 -2.40
CA VAL A 116 -11.07 -2.90 -2.53
C VAL A 116 -10.36 -2.37 -1.28
N LEU A 117 -10.91 -2.65 -0.10
CA LEU A 117 -10.32 -2.23 1.17
C LEU A 117 -8.93 -2.85 1.37
N THR A 118 -8.77 -4.13 1.05
CA THR A 118 -7.47 -4.81 1.21
C THR A 118 -6.42 -4.28 0.22
N ALA A 119 -6.82 -3.94 -1.01
CA ALA A 119 -5.95 -3.30 -1.99
C ALA A 119 -5.46 -1.92 -1.54
N VAL A 120 -6.33 -1.13 -0.89
CA VAL A 120 -5.95 0.17 -0.28
C VAL A 120 -4.91 -0.02 0.82
N SER A 121 -5.15 -0.95 1.75
CA SER A 121 -4.19 -1.20 2.84
C SER A 121 -2.86 -1.75 2.31
N PHE A 122 -2.92 -2.57 1.27
CA PHE A 122 -1.76 -3.13 0.60
C PHE A 122 -0.90 -2.05 -0.06
N ALA A 123 -1.50 -1.21 -0.90
CA ALA A 123 -0.83 -0.11 -1.59
C ALA A 123 -0.16 0.85 -0.60
N ALA A 124 -0.86 1.24 0.46
CA ALA A 124 -0.31 2.11 1.51
C ALA A 124 0.89 1.45 2.22
N SER A 125 0.80 0.16 2.52
CA SER A 125 1.86 -0.58 3.24
C SER A 125 3.10 -0.80 2.37
N ILE A 126 2.93 -1.12 1.08
CA ILE A 126 4.02 -1.20 0.11
C ILE A 126 4.72 0.14 -0.04
N TYR A 127 3.94 1.23 -0.21
CA TYR A 127 4.53 2.55 -0.35
C TYR A 127 5.40 2.90 0.87
N MET A 128 4.91 2.59 2.07
CA MET A 128 5.65 2.80 3.31
C MET A 128 6.91 1.94 3.40
N LEU A 129 6.87 0.68 2.95
CA LEU A 129 8.05 -0.18 2.85
C LEU A 129 9.10 0.43 1.92
N LEU A 130 8.69 0.83 0.71
CA LEU A 130 9.59 1.44 -0.28
C LEU A 130 10.15 2.76 0.22
N ASN A 131 9.36 3.57 0.93
CA ASN A 131 9.82 4.78 1.58
C ASN A 131 10.90 4.50 2.64
N ALA A 132 10.70 3.46 3.46
CA ALA A 132 11.71 3.05 4.43
C ALA A 132 13.01 2.60 3.76
N ILE A 133 12.92 1.87 2.64
CA ILE A 133 14.07 1.44 1.83
C ILE A 133 14.82 2.64 1.23
N VAL A 134 14.10 3.61 0.65
CA VAL A 134 14.70 4.86 0.12
C VAL A 134 15.44 5.59 1.23
N GLN A 135 14.83 5.72 2.41
CA GLN A 135 15.46 6.36 3.54
C GLN A 135 16.71 5.59 3.98
N PHE A 136 16.64 4.26 4.08
CA PHE A 136 17.80 3.42 4.40
C PHE A 136 19.00 3.66 3.46
N PHE A 137 18.77 3.81 2.15
CA PHE A 137 19.83 4.12 1.19
C PHE A 137 20.30 5.57 1.19
N SER A 138 19.42 6.53 1.49
CA SER A 138 19.80 7.96 1.52
C SER A 138 20.92 8.29 2.50
N GLY A 139 21.08 7.50 3.56
CA GLY A 139 22.19 7.67 4.50
C GLY A 139 23.54 7.14 4.02
N THR A 140 23.58 6.31 2.97
CA THR A 140 24.78 5.57 2.56
C THR A 140 25.18 5.79 1.10
N ALA A 141 24.23 5.94 0.18
CA ALA A 141 24.48 5.99 -1.26
C ALA A 141 23.59 7.03 -1.95
N GLY A 142 24.10 8.26 -2.12
CA GLY A 142 23.34 9.40 -2.65
C GLY A 142 22.81 9.21 -4.06
N VAL A 143 23.60 8.62 -4.96
CA VAL A 143 23.19 8.35 -6.36
C VAL A 143 22.06 7.32 -6.42
N LEU A 144 22.17 6.23 -5.63
CA LEU A 144 21.11 5.23 -5.53
C LEU A 144 19.83 5.85 -4.96
N ALA A 145 19.96 6.66 -3.91
CA ALA A 145 18.84 7.37 -3.30
C ALA A 145 18.13 8.30 -4.29
N GLN A 146 18.85 8.99 -5.17
CA GLN A 146 18.25 9.84 -6.22
C GLN A 146 17.29 9.03 -7.11
N HIS A 147 17.73 7.86 -7.59
CA HIS A 147 16.88 6.99 -8.43
C HIS A 147 15.70 6.41 -7.65
N CYS A 148 15.93 5.96 -6.41
CA CYS A 148 14.86 5.43 -5.57
C CYS A 148 13.80 6.52 -5.23
N VAL A 149 14.21 7.77 -5.02
CA VAL A 149 13.29 8.90 -4.80
C VAL A 149 12.46 9.18 -6.06
N PHE A 150 13.03 9.09 -7.26
CA PHE A 150 12.26 9.22 -8.49
C PHE A 150 11.22 8.10 -8.62
N ILE A 151 11.64 6.84 -8.47
CA ILE A 151 10.75 5.68 -8.56
C ILE A 151 9.60 5.84 -7.56
N LEU A 152 9.91 6.12 -6.29
CA LEU A 152 8.90 6.23 -5.25
C LEU A 152 8.02 7.49 -5.36
N GLY A 153 8.58 8.63 -5.75
CA GLY A 153 7.84 9.89 -5.82
C GLY A 153 7.01 10.06 -7.09
N VAL A 154 7.34 9.34 -8.17
CA VAL A 154 6.74 9.54 -9.50
C VAL A 154 6.04 8.29 -10.01
N LEU A 155 6.65 7.10 -9.87
CA LEU A 155 6.13 5.87 -10.51
C LEU A 155 5.24 5.05 -9.57
N VAL A 156 5.58 4.95 -8.29
CA VAL A 156 4.82 4.11 -7.34
C VAL A 156 3.40 4.64 -7.09
N PRO A 157 3.15 5.95 -6.88
CA PRO A 157 1.80 6.46 -6.66
C PRO A 157 0.79 6.13 -7.78
N PRO A 158 1.09 6.38 -9.07
CA PRO A 158 0.13 6.08 -10.13
C PRO A 158 -0.11 4.57 -10.27
N ILE A 159 0.93 3.74 -10.14
CA ILE A 159 0.78 2.28 -10.18
C ILE A 159 -0.10 1.80 -9.02
N SER A 160 0.11 2.35 -7.83
CA SER A 160 -0.65 1.99 -6.62
C SER A 160 -2.13 2.32 -6.77
N VAL A 161 -2.45 3.53 -7.26
CA VAL A 161 -3.84 3.96 -7.44
C VAL A 161 -4.50 3.20 -8.57
N PHE A 162 -3.80 2.96 -9.68
CA PHE A 162 -4.31 2.13 -10.78
C PHE A 162 -4.70 0.73 -10.29
N LEU A 163 -3.85 0.08 -9.47
CA LEU A 163 -4.16 -1.24 -8.89
C LEU A 163 -5.41 -1.22 -8.01
N VAL A 164 -5.65 -0.15 -7.26
CA VAL A 164 -6.87 -0.05 -6.43
C VAL A 164 -8.09 0.28 -7.29
N GLU A 165 -7.97 1.16 -8.29
CA GLU A 165 -9.06 1.48 -9.21
C GLU A 165 -9.53 0.25 -9.99
N ASP A 166 -8.63 -0.66 -10.36
CA ASP A 166 -8.98 -1.93 -11.01
C ASP A 166 -9.97 -2.74 -10.16
N THR A 167 -9.77 -2.78 -8.84
CA THR A 167 -10.71 -3.45 -7.91
C THR A 167 -12.09 -2.80 -7.84
N LEU A 168 -12.24 -1.51 -8.23
CA LEU A 168 -13.57 -0.88 -8.34
C LEU A 168 -14.38 -1.48 -9.48
N THR A 169 -13.74 -1.96 -10.55
CA THR A 169 -14.42 -2.64 -11.64
C THR A 169 -14.94 -4.01 -11.19
N HIS A 170 -14.16 -4.72 -10.35
CA HIS A 170 -14.60 -5.97 -9.72
C HIS A 170 -15.82 -5.73 -8.81
N LEU A 171 -15.79 -4.65 -8.01
CA LEU A 171 -16.92 -4.25 -7.18
C LEU A 171 -18.15 -3.89 -8.02
N ALA A 172 -17.99 -3.15 -9.11
CA ALA A 172 -19.09 -2.79 -10.01
C ALA A 172 -19.73 -4.03 -10.64
N LEU A 173 -18.92 -5.03 -11.00
CA LEU A 173 -19.42 -6.30 -11.52
C LEU A 173 -20.16 -7.12 -10.46
N ALA A 174 -19.64 -7.17 -9.23
CA ALA A 174 -20.27 -7.89 -8.13
C ALA A 174 -21.59 -7.25 -7.68
N LEU A 175 -21.72 -5.91 -7.75
CA LEU A 175 -22.94 -5.17 -7.44
C LEU A 175 -23.89 -5.00 -8.63
N GLY A 176 -23.55 -5.60 -9.78
CA GLY A 176 -24.32 -5.50 -11.02
C GLY A 176 -25.63 -6.30 -11.00
N ASP A 177 -26.40 -6.17 -12.08
CA ASP A 177 -27.60 -7.00 -12.31
C ASP A 177 -27.17 -8.35 -12.90
N PRO A 178 -27.27 -9.46 -12.14
CA PRO A 178 -26.83 -10.78 -12.60
C PRO A 178 -27.73 -11.34 -13.71
N GLN A 179 -29.00 -10.92 -13.80
CA GLN A 179 -29.93 -11.37 -14.84
C GLN A 179 -29.61 -10.72 -16.18
N LYS A 180 -29.29 -9.43 -16.16
CA LYS A 180 -28.91 -8.66 -17.36
C LYS A 180 -27.42 -8.76 -17.69
N ARG A 181 -26.61 -9.31 -16.78
CA ARG A 181 -25.13 -9.36 -16.88
C ARG A 181 -24.55 -7.98 -17.12
N GLN A 182 -25.06 -7.00 -16.40
CA GLN A 182 -24.63 -5.62 -16.49
C GLN A 182 -23.96 -5.20 -15.18
N PRO A 183 -22.78 -4.56 -15.23
CA PRO A 183 -22.18 -4.01 -14.03
C PRO A 183 -23.05 -2.88 -13.46
N LEU A 184 -22.78 -2.50 -12.22
CA LEU A 184 -23.32 -1.28 -11.63
C LEU A 184 -22.80 -0.07 -12.39
N GLN A 185 -23.58 0.38 -13.38
CA GLN A 185 -23.14 1.36 -14.37
C GLN A 185 -22.49 2.63 -13.84
N PRO A 186 -23.04 3.34 -12.83
CA PRO A 186 -22.38 4.55 -12.35
C PRO A 186 -20.98 4.27 -11.80
N LEU A 187 -20.75 3.15 -11.12
CA LEU A 187 -19.42 2.82 -10.61
C LEU A 187 -18.48 2.39 -11.76
N TRP A 188 -18.99 1.56 -12.68
CA TRP A 188 -18.25 1.07 -13.84
C TRP A 188 -17.80 2.20 -14.77
N ASP A 189 -18.72 3.09 -15.15
CA ASP A 189 -18.45 4.19 -16.08
C ASP A 189 -17.39 5.14 -15.51
N TRP A 190 -17.50 5.49 -14.23
CA TRP A 190 -16.51 6.35 -13.57
C TRP A 190 -15.17 5.66 -13.39
N ALA A 191 -15.14 4.38 -12.99
CA ALA A 191 -13.89 3.62 -12.83
C ALA A 191 -13.17 3.49 -14.18
N ALA A 192 -13.88 3.10 -15.25
CA ALA A 192 -13.31 2.98 -16.59
C ALA A 192 -12.83 4.34 -17.15
N ARG A 193 -13.60 5.41 -16.92
CA ARG A 193 -13.24 6.76 -17.37
C ARG A 193 -12.03 7.33 -16.63
N LEU A 194 -11.87 7.01 -15.33
CA LEU A 194 -10.80 7.55 -14.49
C LEU A 194 -9.53 6.70 -14.43
N ALA A 195 -9.60 5.41 -14.81
CA ALA A 195 -8.48 4.46 -14.75
C ALA A 195 -7.19 4.92 -15.42
N ILE A 196 -7.28 5.75 -16.47
CA ILE A 196 -6.11 6.34 -17.13
C ILE A 196 -5.80 7.75 -16.60
N PRO A 197 -6.76 8.72 -16.62
CA PRO A 197 -6.43 10.09 -16.27
C PRO A 197 -6.07 10.29 -14.79
N LEU A 198 -6.63 9.51 -13.85
CA LEU A 198 -6.31 9.67 -12.43
C LEU A 198 -4.85 9.24 -12.13
N PRO A 199 -4.39 8.02 -12.48
CA PRO A 199 -2.99 7.66 -12.33
C PRO A 199 -2.07 8.61 -13.10
N LEU A 200 -2.41 8.99 -14.33
CA LEU A 200 -1.60 9.93 -15.11
C LEU A 200 -1.45 11.28 -14.39
N ALA A 201 -2.54 11.83 -13.84
CA ALA A 201 -2.50 13.07 -13.08
C ALA A 201 -1.61 12.95 -11.84
N LEU A 202 -1.68 11.83 -11.11
CA LEU A 202 -0.80 11.56 -9.97
C LEU A 202 0.67 11.49 -10.38
N GLY A 203 0.97 10.82 -11.49
CA GLY A 203 2.33 10.75 -12.05
C GLY A 203 2.86 12.13 -12.45
N ILE A 204 2.03 12.96 -13.09
CA ILE A 204 2.40 14.34 -13.47
C ILE A 204 2.64 15.19 -12.22
N VAL A 205 1.74 15.16 -11.23
CA VAL A 205 1.90 15.90 -9.97
C VAL A 205 3.15 15.43 -9.22
N GLY A 206 3.39 14.12 -9.15
CA GLY A 206 4.60 13.53 -8.59
C GLY A 206 5.87 13.99 -9.31
N ALA A 207 5.87 14.00 -10.64
CA ALA A 207 6.99 14.49 -11.45
C ALA A 207 7.26 15.99 -11.24
N ILE A 208 6.21 16.82 -11.16
CA ILE A 208 6.33 18.25 -10.87
C ILE A 208 6.93 18.44 -9.47
N ALA A 209 6.40 17.75 -8.45
CA ALA A 209 6.92 17.82 -7.09
C ALA A 209 8.38 17.36 -7.02
N TRP A 210 8.72 16.27 -7.72
CA TRP A 210 10.08 15.77 -7.82
C TRP A 210 11.01 16.79 -8.49
N PHE A 211 10.59 17.44 -9.57
CA PHE A 211 11.38 18.45 -10.26
C PHE A 211 11.60 19.70 -9.39
N LEU A 212 10.54 20.25 -8.80
CA LEU A 212 10.61 21.41 -7.91
C LEU A 212 11.45 21.13 -6.65
N GLY A 213 11.49 19.87 -6.21
CA GLY A 213 12.22 19.43 -5.03
C GLY A 213 13.74 19.27 -5.21
N ILE A 214 14.28 19.29 -6.44
CA ILE A 214 15.70 18.99 -6.72
C ILE A 214 16.65 19.82 -5.86
N LYS A 215 16.43 21.14 -5.80
CA LYS A 215 17.29 22.05 -5.01
C LYS A 215 17.26 21.72 -3.51
N ARG A 216 16.12 21.27 -2.99
CA ARG A 216 16.01 20.87 -1.59
C ARG A 216 16.68 19.53 -1.34
N ARG A 217 16.52 18.53 -2.21
CA ARG A 217 17.11 17.20 -2.02
C ARG A 217 18.63 17.19 -2.00
N ARG A 218 19.24 18.07 -2.81
CA ARG A 218 20.69 18.27 -2.90
C ARG A 218 21.26 19.23 -1.86
N SER A 219 20.42 19.85 -1.03
CA SER A 219 20.86 20.75 0.01
C SER A 219 21.59 20.01 1.12
N GLU A 220 22.82 20.42 1.44
CA GLU A 220 23.59 19.90 2.58
C GLU A 220 23.03 20.37 3.93
N LEU A 221 22.32 21.50 3.94
CA LEU A 221 21.72 22.08 5.14
C LEU A 221 20.77 21.09 5.84
N PRO A 222 20.81 21.03 7.18
CA PRO A 222 19.94 20.15 7.94
C PRO A 222 18.45 20.44 7.69
N ALA A 223 17.64 19.38 7.78
CA ALA A 223 16.19 19.50 7.69
C ALA A 223 15.65 20.41 8.81
N GLY A 224 14.74 21.33 8.46
CA GLY A 224 14.08 22.19 9.44
C GLY A 224 13.14 21.41 10.37
N ARG A 225 12.80 22.00 11.52
CA ARG A 225 12.00 21.36 12.58
C ARG A 225 10.64 20.82 12.09
N LEU A 226 9.95 21.60 11.25
CA LEU A 226 8.67 21.22 10.66
C LEU A 226 8.78 20.02 9.71
N ALA A 227 9.83 19.96 8.89
CA ALA A 227 10.07 18.83 8.00
C ALA A 227 10.40 17.55 8.78
N ARG A 228 11.07 17.68 9.93
CA ARG A 228 11.36 16.55 10.83
C ARG A 228 10.08 16.01 11.47
N GLN A 229 9.24 16.88 12.06
CA GLN A 229 7.95 16.47 12.63
C GLN A 229 7.06 15.79 11.58
N PHE A 230 7.01 16.34 10.38
CA PHE A 230 6.24 15.77 9.28
C PHE A 230 6.69 14.34 8.95
N ARG A 231 8.01 14.10 8.86
CA ARG A 231 8.59 12.78 8.59
C ARG A 231 8.29 11.75 9.68
N THR A 232 8.24 12.17 10.95
CA THR A 232 7.87 11.28 12.05
C THR A 232 6.37 10.93 12.01
N VAL A 233 5.50 11.89 11.71
CA VAL A 233 4.05 11.71 11.81
C VAL A 233 3.47 10.91 10.63
N VAL A 234 4.02 11.06 9.43
CA VAL A 234 3.51 10.43 8.20
C VAL A 234 3.39 8.90 8.26
N PRO A 235 4.41 8.13 8.72
CA PRO A 235 4.28 6.68 8.87
C PRO A 235 3.15 6.30 9.82
N TYR A 236 2.98 7.01 10.93
CA TYR A 236 1.88 6.77 11.87
C TYR A 236 0.51 7.06 11.26
N ILE A 237 0.37 8.18 10.53
CA ILE A 237 -0.89 8.46 9.81
C ILE A 237 -1.21 7.34 8.82
N THR A 238 -0.20 6.86 8.10
CA THR A 238 -0.37 5.77 7.13
C THR A 238 -0.82 4.47 7.81
N VAL A 239 -0.22 4.14 8.97
CA VAL A 239 -0.67 3.01 9.79
C VAL A 239 -2.09 3.21 10.32
N VAL A 240 -2.45 4.42 10.74
CA VAL A 240 -3.81 4.72 11.20
C VAL A 240 -4.81 4.55 10.06
N VAL A 241 -4.48 4.96 8.83
CA VAL A 241 -5.32 4.71 7.65
C VAL A 241 -5.45 3.21 7.40
N VAL A 242 -4.35 2.45 7.42
CA VAL A 242 -4.38 0.99 7.27
C VAL A 242 -5.24 0.33 8.36
N ALA A 243 -5.06 0.74 9.63
CA ALA A 243 -5.84 0.24 10.75
C ALA A 243 -7.33 0.59 10.62
N ALA A 244 -7.66 1.82 10.18
CA ALA A 244 -9.04 2.24 9.94
C ALA A 244 -9.71 1.41 8.84
N VAL A 245 -9.01 1.18 7.72
CA VAL A 245 -9.47 0.31 6.63
C VAL A 245 -9.71 -1.11 7.13
N ILE A 246 -8.80 -1.64 7.96
CA ILE A 246 -8.93 -2.96 8.55
C ILE A 246 -10.11 -3.02 9.52
N VAL A 247 -10.26 -2.06 10.43
CA VAL A 247 -11.38 -2.04 11.38
C VAL A 247 -12.70 -1.96 10.61
N ARG A 248 -12.78 -1.08 9.60
CA ARG A 248 -13.93 -0.96 8.71
C ARG A 248 -14.27 -2.30 8.03
N SER A 249 -13.25 -2.98 7.53
CA SER A 249 -13.38 -4.30 6.90
C SER A 249 -13.73 -5.42 7.91
N VAL A 250 -13.45 -5.30 9.22
CA VAL A 250 -13.79 -6.34 10.23
C VAL A 250 -15.22 -6.11 10.70
N VAL A 251 -15.50 -4.87 11.09
CA VAL A 251 -16.67 -4.53 11.90
C VAL A 251 -17.95 -4.60 11.08
N GLU A 252 -17.90 -4.18 9.83
CA GLU A 252 -19.09 -4.06 8.98
C GLU A 252 -19.18 -5.17 7.93
N LEU A 253 -18.07 -5.65 7.35
CA LEU A 253 -18.10 -6.81 6.43
C LEU A 253 -18.12 -8.14 7.19
N ARG A 254 -18.94 -8.24 8.25
CA ARG A 254 -19.06 -9.47 9.04
C ARG A 254 -19.58 -10.62 8.16
N TYR A 255 -19.04 -11.81 8.40
CA TYR A 255 -19.43 -13.05 7.73
C TYR A 255 -20.91 -13.44 7.88
N ALA A 256 -21.66 -12.78 8.77
CA ALA A 256 -23.06 -13.08 9.03
C ALA A 256 -24.00 -12.70 7.86
N ASN A 257 -23.60 -11.75 6.99
CA ASN A 257 -24.44 -11.31 5.87
C ASN A 257 -23.58 -11.10 4.61
N THR A 258 -23.79 -11.96 3.61
CA THR A 258 -23.08 -11.99 2.33
C THR A 258 -23.38 -10.79 1.43
N ALA A 259 -24.50 -10.10 1.64
CA ALA A 259 -24.88 -8.90 0.92
C ALA A 259 -24.31 -7.61 1.53
N THR A 260 -23.56 -7.69 2.63
CA THR A 260 -22.96 -6.49 3.23
C THR A 260 -21.78 -6.02 2.39
N HIS A 261 -21.87 -4.82 1.84
CA HIS A 261 -20.87 -4.25 0.93
C HIS A 261 -20.65 -2.76 1.22
N ILE A 262 -19.53 -2.23 0.76
CA ILE A 262 -19.28 -0.78 0.81
C ILE A 262 -20.06 -0.08 -0.30
N SER A 263 -20.52 1.14 -0.04
CA SER A 263 -21.18 1.92 -1.08
C SER A 263 -20.17 2.38 -2.17
N PRO A 264 -20.61 2.64 -3.42
CA PRO A 264 -19.75 3.18 -4.46
C PRO A 264 -19.06 4.49 -4.05
N ALA A 265 -19.76 5.36 -3.33
CA ALA A 265 -19.20 6.61 -2.82
C ALA A 265 -18.09 6.36 -1.79
N GLU A 266 -18.29 5.38 -0.92
CA GLU A 266 -17.27 4.98 0.06
C GLU A 266 -16.04 4.35 -0.62
N ALA A 267 -16.22 3.54 -1.66
CA ALA A 267 -15.11 2.98 -2.42
C ALA A 267 -14.23 4.08 -3.02
N TRP A 268 -14.84 5.10 -3.63
CA TRP A 268 -14.13 6.29 -4.13
C TRP A 268 -13.49 7.12 -3.03
N LEU A 269 -14.11 7.22 -1.86
CA LEU A 269 -13.52 7.89 -0.70
C LEU A 269 -12.18 7.25 -0.31
N TRP A 270 -12.10 5.91 -0.28
CA TRP A 270 -10.86 5.21 0.03
C TRP A 270 -9.78 5.40 -1.03
N VAL A 271 -10.15 5.42 -2.32
CA VAL A 271 -9.22 5.77 -3.42
C VAL A 271 -8.70 7.20 -3.26
N ALA A 272 -9.57 8.15 -2.92
CA ALA A 272 -9.19 9.54 -2.70
C ALA A 272 -8.27 9.71 -1.49
N ILE A 273 -8.56 9.02 -0.37
CA ILE A 273 -7.71 9.01 0.83
C ILE A 273 -6.34 8.43 0.51
N LEU A 274 -6.29 7.29 -0.21
CA LEU A 274 -5.02 6.70 -0.65
C LEU A 274 -4.25 7.66 -1.55
N SER A 275 -4.88 8.19 -2.60
CA SER A 275 -4.26 9.13 -3.54
C SER A 275 -3.67 10.34 -2.83
N ALA A 276 -4.43 10.95 -1.92
CA ALA A 276 -3.97 12.08 -1.12
C ALA A 276 -2.79 11.68 -0.22
N ALA A 277 -2.87 10.53 0.46
CA ALA A 277 -1.78 10.04 1.31
C ALA A 277 -0.49 9.81 0.50
N LEU A 278 -0.58 9.15 -0.66
CA LEU A 278 0.58 8.89 -1.52
C LEU A 278 1.18 10.19 -2.07
N LEU A 279 0.36 11.15 -2.52
CA LEU A 279 0.85 12.46 -2.97
C LEU A 279 1.54 13.24 -1.86
N ILE A 280 0.94 13.26 -0.67
CA ILE A 280 1.50 13.95 0.50
C ILE A 280 2.87 13.34 0.84
N GLN A 281 2.98 12.00 0.83
CA GLN A 281 4.23 11.31 1.08
C GLN A 281 5.27 11.54 -0.02
N SER A 282 4.84 11.51 -1.29
CA SER A 282 5.70 11.76 -2.45
C SER A 282 6.23 13.19 -2.47
N ALA A 283 5.38 14.17 -2.13
CA ALA A 283 5.78 15.56 -1.98
C ALA A 283 6.76 15.72 -0.82
N ALA A 284 6.49 15.11 0.34
CA ALA A 284 7.37 15.18 1.49
C ALA A 284 8.76 14.61 1.21
N LEU A 285 8.83 13.47 0.52
CA LEU A 285 10.08 12.88 0.05
C LEU A 285 10.78 13.77 -0.98
N SER A 286 10.02 14.31 -1.94
CA SER A 286 10.55 15.17 -2.99
C SER A 286 11.15 16.47 -2.46
N PHE A 287 10.60 17.03 -1.39
CA PHE A 287 11.11 18.25 -0.75
C PHE A 287 12.01 17.97 0.47
N GLN A 288 12.37 16.71 0.71
CA GLN A 288 13.22 16.32 1.82
C GLN A 288 14.63 16.87 1.63
N LYS A 289 15.12 17.64 2.61
CA LYS A 289 16.47 18.20 2.56
C LYS A 289 17.54 17.12 2.76
N GLY A 290 18.54 17.11 1.87
CA GLY A 290 19.73 16.28 2.01
C GLY A 290 19.47 14.78 1.94
N VAL A 291 18.42 14.36 1.22
CA VAL A 291 18.13 12.93 0.98
C VAL A 291 19.04 12.33 -0.11
N GLU A 292 19.63 13.18 -0.95
CA GLU A 292 20.61 12.76 -1.98
C GLU A 292 22.07 12.95 -1.48
N VAL A 293 22.26 13.41 -0.25
CA VAL A 293 23.58 13.72 0.33
C VAL A 293 23.93 12.67 1.39
N PRO A 294 24.95 11.80 1.16
CA PRO A 294 25.38 10.80 2.13
C PRO A 294 25.85 11.42 3.44
N PHE A 295 25.72 10.68 4.55
CA PHE A 295 26.32 11.09 5.82
C PHE A 295 27.85 10.94 5.75
N GLY A 296 28.57 11.99 6.12
CA GLY A 296 30.03 11.97 6.28
C GLY A 296 30.88 12.52 5.14
N GLY A 297 30.28 13.00 4.04
CA GLY A 297 31.03 13.54 2.90
C GLY A 297 31.89 12.49 2.19
N PHE A 298 31.90 12.47 0.86
CA PHE A 298 33.03 11.84 0.19
C PHE A 298 34.29 12.66 0.54
N PRO A 299 35.43 12.02 0.89
CA PRO A 299 36.70 12.74 0.96
C PRO A 299 37.16 13.06 -0.47
N ASP A 300 36.44 13.93 -1.18
CA ASP A 300 36.85 14.42 -2.52
C ASP A 300 37.93 15.51 -2.42
N LYS A 301 38.71 15.52 -1.33
CA LYS A 301 39.88 16.39 -1.15
C LYS A 301 41.03 15.68 -0.43
N ALA A 302 41.21 14.38 -0.67
CA ALA A 302 42.50 13.74 -0.43
C ALA A 302 43.20 13.55 -1.78
N GLU A 303 44.38 14.16 -1.93
CA GLU A 303 45.34 14.01 -3.05
C GLU A 303 45.07 14.81 -4.34
N GLN A 304 45.12 16.14 -4.23
CA GLN A 304 45.79 16.99 -5.23
C GLN A 304 46.75 17.97 -4.52
N SER A 305 47.65 17.42 -3.72
CA SER A 305 48.82 18.13 -3.22
C SER A 305 49.91 17.12 -2.83
N ALA A 306 50.63 16.64 -3.83
CA ALA A 306 52.03 16.20 -3.75
C ALA A 306 52.62 16.23 -5.15
#